data_AF-A0A9W7ZPZ7-F1
#
_entry.id   AF-A0A9W7ZPZ7-F1
#
_cell.length_a   1.000
_cell.length_b   1.000
_cell.length_c   1.000
_cell.angle_alpha   90.00
_cell.angle_beta   90.00
_cell.angle_gamma   90.00
#
_symmetry.space_group_name_H-M   'P 1'
#
loop_
_entity.id
_entity.type
_entity.pdbx_description
1 polymer ?
#
loop_
_entity_poly.entity_id
_entity_poly.type
_entity_poly.pdbx_seq_one_letter_code
_entity_poly.pdbx_strand_id
1 'polypeptide(L)'
;MLQPDHDDAADPRLAAPADMAAFRFPYTPYTIQADFMRNLYEAIEHRRIGIFESPTGTGKTLSLICGALTWLADHNRRLELNQQFLKEKISAANSAGDPDWVIFQELESQIAEQKRQQVEAQVRRAERRTKVEAWESARRAKRRRPAPQQSEANSLTAADQDDDLLVDPYASDTESTLVGEDGYTAAVRQLLQRQVWL
;
A
#
# COMPACT_ATOMS: atom_id res chain seq x y z
N MET A 1 -2.70 9.80 13.84
CA MET A 1 -1.29 9.97 14.21
C MET A 1 -0.71 8.56 14.33
N LEU A 2 -0.13 8.02 13.24
CA LEU A 2 0.46 6.67 13.24
C LEU A 2 1.76 6.73 14.04
N GLN A 3 1.86 5.98 15.13
CA GLN A 3 3.15 5.72 15.77
C GLN A 3 3.96 4.75 14.89
N PRO A 4 5.30 4.85 14.90
CA PRO A 4 6.17 4.01 14.09
C PRO A 4 6.03 2.54 14.47
N ASP A 5 6.00 1.66 13.47
CA ASP A 5 6.00 0.22 13.70
C ASP A 5 7.29 -0.22 14.41
N HIS A 6 7.12 -1.07 15.42
CA HIS A 6 8.17 -1.52 16.36
C HIS A 6 9.24 -2.43 15.71
N ASP A 7 9.19 -2.63 14.39
CA ASP A 7 10.15 -3.45 13.62
C ASP A 7 11.37 -2.62 13.15
N ASP A 8 11.44 -1.34 13.50
CA ASP A 8 12.45 -0.36 13.06
C ASP A 8 13.80 -0.40 13.83
N ALA A 9 13.91 -1.22 14.87
CA ALA A 9 14.97 -1.05 15.88
C ALA A 9 16.20 -1.98 15.76
N ALA A 10 16.18 -3.01 14.90
CA ALA A 10 17.18 -4.08 14.97
C ALA A 10 18.30 -4.01 13.91
N ASP A 11 18.05 -3.42 12.74
CA ASP A 11 19.02 -3.41 11.65
C ASP A 11 19.36 -1.99 11.18
N PRO A 12 20.65 -1.66 11.00
CA PRO A 12 21.06 -0.39 10.41
C PRO A 12 20.45 -0.27 9.02
N ARG A 13 19.68 0.81 8.81
CA ARG A 13 18.95 1.05 7.55
C ARG A 13 19.91 1.27 6.39
N LEU A 14 19.59 0.70 5.25
CA LEU A 14 20.32 0.93 4.01
C LEU A 14 19.97 2.32 3.46
N ALA A 15 20.99 3.12 3.13
CA ALA A 15 20.78 4.36 2.40
C ALA A 15 20.68 4.05 0.90
N ALA A 16 19.76 4.72 0.20
CA ALA A 16 19.70 4.62 -1.24
C ALA A 16 21.05 5.02 -1.86
N PRO A 17 21.58 4.26 -2.83
CA PRO A 17 22.85 4.59 -3.47
C PRO A 17 22.80 5.98 -4.10
N ALA A 18 23.79 6.82 -3.78
CA ALA A 18 23.95 8.12 -4.42
C ALA A 18 24.44 7.99 -5.87
N ASP A 19 25.21 6.93 -6.14
CA ASP A 19 25.75 6.63 -7.46
C ASP A 19 24.76 5.80 -8.29
N MET A 20 24.43 6.28 -9.48
CA MET A 20 23.55 5.58 -10.41
C MET A 20 24.15 4.29 -10.97
N ALA A 21 25.48 4.13 -10.93
CA ALA A 21 26.13 2.89 -11.33
C ALA A 21 25.71 1.69 -10.45
N ALA A 22 25.33 1.94 -9.19
CA ALA A 22 24.86 0.91 -8.26
C ALA A 22 23.54 0.25 -8.72
N PHE A 23 22.71 0.97 -9.48
CA PHE A 23 21.44 0.47 -9.98
C PHE A 23 21.58 -0.50 -11.18
N ARG A 24 22.80 -0.71 -11.68
CA ARG A 24 23.11 -1.60 -12.81
C ARG A 24 22.19 -1.36 -14.02
N PHE A 25 21.84 -0.10 -14.25
CA PHE A 25 21.00 0.28 -15.38
C PHE A 25 21.81 0.09 -16.69
N PRO A 26 21.25 -0.53 -17.73
CA PRO A 26 22.02 -0.92 -18.92
C PRO A 26 22.50 0.26 -19.78
N TYR A 27 21.94 1.46 -19.57
CA TYR A 27 22.26 2.68 -20.29
C TYR A 27 22.45 3.83 -19.29
N THR A 28 22.80 5.03 -19.76
CA THR A 28 22.76 6.23 -18.90
C THR A 28 21.29 6.56 -18.60
N PRO A 29 20.84 6.47 -17.32
CA PRO A 29 19.45 6.72 -16.98
C PRO A 29 19.12 8.20 -17.11
N TYR A 30 17.88 8.51 -17.50
CA TYR A 30 17.35 9.86 -17.38
C TYR A 30 17.23 10.27 -15.91
N THR A 31 17.23 11.57 -15.63
CA THR A 31 17.06 12.10 -14.26
C THR A 31 15.80 11.56 -13.59
N ILE A 32 14.68 11.52 -14.32
CA ILE A 32 13.42 10.96 -13.81
C ILE A 32 13.51 9.47 -13.45
N GLN A 33 14.31 8.68 -14.17
CA GLN A 33 14.53 7.26 -13.86
C GLN A 33 15.42 7.09 -12.62
N ALA A 34 16.42 7.96 -12.47
CA ALA A 34 17.27 8.02 -11.28
C ALA A 34 16.45 8.36 -10.03
N ASP A 35 15.58 9.37 -10.10
CA ASP A 35 14.69 9.77 -9.01
C ASP A 35 13.70 8.64 -8.69
N PHE A 36 13.12 8.02 -9.72
CA PHE A 36 12.23 6.86 -9.55
C PHE A 36 12.92 5.72 -8.79
N MET A 37 14.13 5.32 -9.21
CA MET A 37 14.88 4.22 -8.58
C MET A 37 15.26 4.52 -7.13
N ARG A 38 15.70 5.75 -6.83
CA ARG A 38 16.04 6.17 -5.46
C ARG A 38 14.82 6.18 -4.55
N ASN A 39 13.72 6.79 -4.99
CA ASN A 39 12.49 6.84 -4.22
C ASN A 39 11.88 5.45 -4.01
N LEU A 40 11.99 4.57 -5.02
CA LEU A 40 11.58 3.17 -4.90
C LEU A 40 12.43 2.44 -3.85
N TYR A 41 13.76 2.59 -3.90
CA TYR A 41 14.67 1.98 -2.93
C TYR A 41 14.32 2.38 -1.50
N GLU A 42 14.14 3.69 -1.25
CA GLU A 42 13.77 4.20 0.07
C GLU A 42 12.40 3.69 0.54
N ALA A 43 11.41 3.65 -0.36
CA ALA A 43 10.09 3.13 -0.03
C ALA A 43 10.16 1.66 0.42
N ILE A 44 10.97 0.84 -0.26
CA ILE A 44 11.17 -0.57 0.11
C ILE A 44 11.91 -0.67 1.45
N GLU A 45 13.01 0.05 1.65
CA GLU A 45 13.77 -0.01 2.91
C GLU A 45 12.93 0.44 4.11
N HIS A 46 12.08 1.45 3.93
CA HIS A 46 11.18 1.92 4.98
C HIS A 46 9.88 1.11 5.11
N ARG A 47 9.70 0.05 4.31
CA ARG A 47 8.47 -0.77 4.27
C ARG A 47 7.20 0.07 4.09
N ARG A 48 7.30 1.14 3.28
CA ARG A 48 6.20 2.08 3.01
C ARG A 48 5.54 1.78 1.67
N ILE A 49 4.29 2.19 1.56
CA ILE A 49 3.58 2.21 0.27
C ILE A 49 4.02 3.47 -0.48
N GLY A 50 4.61 3.30 -1.66
CA GLY A 50 4.94 4.39 -2.57
C GLY A 50 4.04 4.39 -3.80
N ILE A 51 3.51 5.55 -4.17
CA ILE A 51 2.74 5.74 -5.40
C ILE A 51 3.66 6.40 -6.42
N PHE A 52 3.95 5.69 -7.51
CA PHE A 52 4.92 6.14 -8.51
C PHE A 52 4.27 6.32 -9.89
N GLU A 53 4.20 7.57 -10.32
CA GLU A 53 3.80 7.96 -11.67
C GLU A 53 5.02 8.33 -12.50
N SER A 54 5.04 7.93 -13.75
CA SER A 54 6.04 8.36 -14.72
C SER A 54 5.39 8.48 -16.09
N PRO A 55 5.86 9.38 -16.97
CA PRO A 55 5.39 9.44 -18.35
C PRO A 55 5.53 8.07 -19.05
N THR A 56 4.67 7.79 -20.02
CA THR A 56 4.76 6.55 -20.80
C THR A 56 6.02 6.57 -21.66
N GLY A 57 6.61 5.39 -21.89
CA GLY A 57 7.82 5.25 -22.72
C GLY A 57 9.15 5.57 -22.02
N THR A 58 9.15 6.04 -20.77
CA THR A 58 10.39 6.33 -20.03
C THR A 58 10.96 5.13 -19.28
N GLY A 59 10.63 3.89 -19.69
CA GLY A 59 11.20 2.68 -19.08
C GLY A 59 10.85 2.48 -17.59
N LYS A 60 9.60 2.75 -17.18
CA LYS A 60 9.12 2.51 -15.80
C LYS A 60 9.41 1.09 -15.32
N THR A 61 9.11 0.10 -16.15
CA THR A 61 9.33 -1.32 -15.83
C THR A 61 10.81 -1.60 -15.57
N LEU A 62 11.70 -1.10 -16.43
CA LEU A 62 13.14 -1.30 -16.27
C LEU A 62 13.66 -0.61 -15.00
N SER A 63 13.24 0.64 -14.77
CA SER A 63 13.62 1.40 -13.57
C SER A 63 13.14 0.71 -12.29
N LEU A 64 11.91 0.16 -12.31
CA LEU A 64 11.37 -0.60 -11.18
C LEU A 64 12.17 -1.87 -10.90
N ILE A 65 12.50 -2.64 -11.94
CA ILE A 65 13.29 -3.87 -11.81
C ILE A 65 14.70 -3.55 -11.28
N CYS A 66 15.41 -2.59 -11.89
CA CYS A 66 16.75 -2.18 -11.45
C CYS A 66 16.74 -1.69 -9.99
N GLY A 67 15.81 -0.81 -9.63
CA GLY A 67 15.67 -0.32 -8.26
C GLY A 67 15.42 -1.43 -7.23
N ALA A 68 14.47 -2.33 -7.53
CA ALA A 68 14.14 -3.45 -6.64
C ALA A 68 15.27 -4.47 -6.50
N LEU A 69 15.94 -4.83 -7.61
CA LEU A 69 17.04 -5.79 -7.58
C LEU A 69 18.28 -5.25 -6.86
N THR A 70 18.58 -3.96 -7.02
CA THR A 70 19.68 -3.33 -6.28
C THR A 70 19.40 -3.33 -4.78
N TRP A 71 18.19 -2.96 -4.35
CA TRP A 71 17.81 -3.08 -2.95
C TRP A 71 17.92 -4.52 -2.42
N LEU A 72 17.46 -5.50 -3.20
CA LEU A 72 17.53 -6.91 -2.80
C LEU A 72 18.98 -7.40 -2.63
N ALA A 73 19.88 -7.00 -3.53
CA ALA A 73 21.30 -7.35 -3.44
C ALA A 73 21.95 -6.75 -2.19
N ASP A 74 21.69 -5.47 -1.90
CA ASP A 74 22.20 -4.80 -0.71
C ASP A 74 21.62 -5.40 0.57
N HIS A 75 20.33 -5.74 0.56
CA HIS A 75 19.65 -6.39 1.67
C HIS A 75 20.28 -7.75 1.98
N ASN A 76 20.47 -8.59 0.97
CA ASN A 76 21.14 -9.89 1.13
C ASN A 76 22.57 -9.72 1.66
N ARG A 77 23.31 -8.74 1.14
CA ARG A 77 24.69 -8.47 1.58
C ARG A 77 24.73 -8.06 3.06
N ARG A 78 23.79 -7.23 3.51
CA ARG A 78 23.64 -6.85 4.92
C ARG A 78 23.37 -8.09 5.79
N LEU A 79 22.49 -8.99 5.36
CA LEU A 79 22.20 -10.23 6.09
C LEU A 79 23.43 -11.12 6.23
N GLU A 80 24.23 -11.28 5.17
CA GLU A 80 25.48 -12.04 5.22
C GLU A 80 26.49 -11.45 6.20
N LEU A 81 26.67 -10.12 6.19
CA LEU A 81 27.57 -9.43 7.11
C LEU A 81 27.12 -9.56 8.56
N ASN A 82 25.82 -9.42 8.82
CA ASN A 82 25.25 -9.63 10.16
C ASN A 82 25.49 -11.06 10.65
N GLN A 83 25.34 -12.07 9.77
CA GLN A 83 25.64 -13.46 10.12
C GLN A 83 27.11 -13.69 10.45
N GLN A 84 28.04 -13.07 9.69
CA GLN A 84 29.47 -13.16 9.96
C GLN A 84 29.82 -12.51 11.31
N PHE A 85 29.31 -11.32 11.56
CA PHE A 85 29.52 -10.61 12.83
C PHE A 85 28.99 -11.39 14.04
N LEU A 86 27.82 -12.02 13.93
CA LEU A 86 27.27 -12.88 14.98
C LEU A 86 28.16 -14.11 15.23
N LYS A 87 28.67 -14.76 14.17
CA LYS A 87 29.60 -15.89 14.30
C LYS A 87 30.90 -15.50 15.00
N GLU A 88 31.46 -14.34 14.66
CA GLU A 88 32.66 -13.81 15.32
C GLU A 88 32.42 -13.52 16.80
N LYS A 89 31.28 -12.89 17.13
CA LYS A 89 30.88 -12.66 18.53
C LYS A 89 30.77 -13.95 19.34
N ILE A 90 30.13 -14.98 18.77
CA ILE A 90 30.00 -16.29 19.42
C ILE A 90 31.38 -16.93 19.61
N SER A 91 32.24 -16.90 18.59
CA SER A 91 33.61 -17.43 18.70
C SER A 91 34.44 -16.68 19.75
N ALA A 92 34.28 -15.37 19.86
CA ALA A 92 34.95 -14.56 20.88
C ALA A 92 34.44 -14.87 22.30
N ALA A 93 33.13 -15.03 22.48
CA ALA A 93 32.53 -15.42 23.75
C ALA A 93 33.02 -16.80 24.22
N ASN A 94 33.09 -17.78 23.31
CA ASN A 94 33.64 -19.11 23.61
C ASN A 94 35.13 -19.07 23.97
N SER A 95 35.88 -18.09 23.45
CA SER A 95 37.30 -17.91 23.78
C SER A 95 37.52 -17.19 25.12
N ALA A 96 36.50 -16.51 25.66
CA ALA A 96 36.54 -15.81 26.94
C ALA A 96 36.33 -16.73 28.16
N GLY A 97 36.03 -18.02 27.94
CA GLY A 97 35.95 -19.04 29.00
C GLY A 97 34.59 -19.15 29.68
N ASP A 98 33.57 -18.44 29.21
CA ASP A 98 32.19 -18.64 29.66
C ASP A 98 31.65 -19.98 29.13
N PRO A 99 31.13 -20.87 29.99
CA PRO A 99 30.58 -22.15 29.55
C PRO A 99 29.34 -21.97 28.65
N ASP A 100 29.21 -22.84 27.64
CA ASP A 100 28.08 -22.84 26.67
C ASP A 100 26.69 -22.72 27.30
N TRP A 101 26.49 -23.26 28.51
CA TRP A 101 25.20 -23.23 29.21
C TRP A 101 24.80 -21.85 29.73
N VAL A 102 25.76 -20.99 30.07
CA VAL A 102 25.51 -19.61 30.52
C VAL A 102 25.03 -18.76 29.34
N ILE A 103 25.66 -18.94 28.19
CA ILE A 103 25.30 -18.28 26.92
C ILE A 103 23.91 -18.76 26.47
N PHE A 104 23.62 -20.06 26.59
CA PHE A 104 22.31 -20.62 26.25
C PHE A 104 21.18 -20.04 27.10
N GLN A 105 21.36 -19.93 28.42
CA GLN A 105 20.32 -19.42 29.31
C GLN A 105 19.98 -17.95 29.04
N GLU A 106 21.00 -17.13 28.80
CA GLU A 106 20.80 -15.72 28.44
C GLU A 106 20.14 -15.59 27.06
N LEU A 107 20.57 -16.38 26.08
CA LEU A 107 19.97 -16.39 24.73
C LEU A 107 18.52 -16.88 24.75
N GLU A 108 18.21 -17.92 25.54
CA GLU A 108 16.85 -18.43 25.70
C GLU A 108 15.93 -17.39 26.36
N SER A 109 16.41 -16.70 27.39
CA SER A 109 15.70 -15.59 28.02
C SER A 109 15.38 -14.49 27.00
N GLN A 110 16.37 -14.08 26.21
CA GLN A 110 16.20 -13.06 25.18
C GLN A 110 15.26 -13.50 24.05
N ILE A 111 15.34 -14.75 23.59
CA ILE A 111 14.43 -15.30 22.57
C ILE A 111 13.00 -15.37 23.11
N ALA A 112 12.81 -15.81 24.36
CA ALA A 112 11.50 -15.89 24.99
C ALA A 112 10.87 -14.51 25.12
N GLU A 113 11.67 -13.51 25.51
CA GLU A 113 11.25 -12.11 25.60
C GLU A 113 10.88 -11.53 24.23
N GLN A 114 11.72 -11.75 23.20
CA GLN A 114 11.39 -11.33 21.83
C GLN A 114 10.10 -11.97 21.31
N LYS A 115 9.89 -13.27 21.57
CA LYS A 115 8.66 -13.97 21.20
C LYS A 115 7.43 -13.38 21.92
N ARG A 116 7.54 -13.06 23.21
CA ARG A 116 6.47 -12.39 23.97
C ARG A 116 6.12 -11.05 23.33
N GLN A 117 7.13 -10.24 23.02
CA GLN A 117 6.94 -8.94 22.37
C GLN A 117 6.30 -9.07 20.98
N GLN A 118 6.70 -10.07 20.19
CA GLN A 118 6.09 -10.35 18.89
C GLN A 118 4.62 -10.75 19.00
N VAL A 119 4.28 -11.65 19.93
CA VAL A 119 2.89 -12.08 20.17
C VAL A 119 2.06 -10.90 20.64
N GLU A 120 2.55 -10.09 21.58
CA GLU A 120 1.87 -8.89 22.05
C GLU A 120 1.64 -7.89 20.90
N ALA A 121 2.62 -7.70 20.02
CA ALA A 121 2.48 -6.87 18.84
C ALA A 121 1.44 -7.42 17.85
N GLN A 122 1.36 -8.74 17.67
CA GLN A 122 0.35 -9.39 16.84
C GLN A 122 -1.07 -9.23 17.41
N VAL A 123 -1.24 -9.43 18.72
CA VAL A 123 -2.52 -9.21 19.40
C VAL A 123 -2.96 -7.75 19.23
N ARG A 124 -2.06 -6.80 19.48
CA ARG A 124 -2.32 -5.36 19.28
C ARG A 124 -2.68 -5.02 17.83
N ARG A 125 -2.10 -5.69 16.84
CA ARG A 125 -2.46 -5.52 15.41
C ARG A 125 -3.85 -6.08 15.11
N ALA A 126 -4.19 -7.25 15.66
CA ALA A 126 -5.51 -7.85 15.52
C ALA A 126 -6.60 -6.96 16.14
N GLU A 127 -6.37 -6.43 17.35
CA GLU A 127 -7.28 -5.50 18.02
C GLU A 127 -7.49 -4.20 17.23
N ARG A 128 -6.43 -3.67 16.60
CA ARG A 128 -6.56 -2.50 15.72
C ARG A 128 -7.43 -2.81 14.51
N ARG A 129 -7.27 -3.99 13.90
CA ARG A 129 -8.07 -4.41 12.75
C ARG A 129 -9.54 -4.54 13.11
N THR A 130 -9.86 -5.25 14.19
CA THR A 130 -11.24 -5.41 14.66
C THR A 130 -11.86 -4.07 15.03
N LYS A 131 -11.09 -3.14 15.62
CA LYS A 131 -11.56 -1.78 15.93
C LYS A 131 -11.83 -0.95 14.67
N VAL A 132 -11.01 -1.06 13.64
CA VAL A 132 -11.25 -0.39 12.34
C VAL A 132 -12.50 -0.97 11.67
N GLU A 133 -12.65 -2.30 11.63
CA GLU A 133 -13.84 -2.97 11.09
C GLU A 133 -15.12 -2.60 11.87
N ALA A 134 -15.04 -2.53 13.21
CA ALA A 134 -16.15 -2.06 14.05
C ALA A 134 -16.49 -0.59 13.78
N TRP A 135 -15.49 0.27 13.60
CA TRP A 135 -15.69 1.68 13.25
C TRP A 135 -16.32 1.85 11.86
N GLU A 136 -15.82 1.11 10.86
CA GLU A 136 -16.36 1.13 9.50
C GLU A 136 -17.80 0.60 9.45
N SER A 137 -18.09 -0.50 10.14
CA SER A 137 -19.44 -1.08 10.22
C SER A 137 -20.42 -0.15 10.94
N ALA A 138 -20.02 0.49 12.05
CA ALA A 138 -20.84 1.48 12.73
C ALA A 138 -21.09 2.73 11.87
N ARG A 139 -20.07 3.21 11.13
CA ARG A 139 -20.20 4.30 10.17
C ARG A 139 -21.16 3.92 9.03
N ARG A 140 -21.08 2.68 8.53
CA ARG A 140 -22.00 2.14 7.51
C ARG A 140 -23.43 2.04 8.05
N ALA A 141 -23.63 1.57 9.28
CA ALA A 141 -24.94 1.48 9.92
C ALA A 141 -25.58 2.85 10.15
N LYS A 142 -24.80 3.86 10.56
CA LYS A 142 -25.27 5.25 10.70
C LYS A 142 -25.69 5.86 9.36
N ARG A 143 -24.99 5.55 8.27
CA ARG A 143 -25.38 5.93 6.89
C ARG A 143 -26.66 5.24 6.41
N ARG A 144 -26.98 4.05 6.94
CA ARG A 144 -28.19 3.28 6.59
C ARG A 144 -29.42 3.61 7.45
N ARG A 145 -29.32 4.50 8.44
CA ARG A 145 -30.49 4.90 9.24
C ARG A 145 -31.39 5.81 8.40
N PRO A 146 -32.63 5.42 8.08
CA PRO A 146 -33.59 6.34 7.49
C PRO A 146 -33.87 7.46 8.49
N ALA A 147 -34.05 8.70 7.98
CA ALA A 147 -34.49 9.82 8.79
C ALA A 147 -35.83 9.49 9.48
N PRO A 148 -36.10 9.97 10.70
CA PRO A 148 -37.40 9.76 11.33
C PRO A 148 -38.47 10.51 10.51
N GLN A 149 -39.20 9.77 9.68
CA GLN A 149 -40.35 10.29 8.95
C GLN A 149 -41.53 10.40 9.92
N GLN A 150 -41.97 11.64 10.12
CA GLN A 150 -43.34 11.91 10.55
C GLN A 150 -44.28 11.34 9.49
N SER A 151 -45.30 10.65 9.98
CA SER A 151 -46.32 9.93 9.23
C SER A 151 -46.98 10.77 8.14
N GLU A 152 -47.09 10.24 6.93
CA GLU A 152 -48.37 10.18 6.22
C GLU A 152 -48.34 9.12 5.11
N ALA A 153 -49.45 8.42 4.97
CA ALA A 153 -49.61 7.20 4.23
C ALA A 153 -49.63 7.42 2.71
N ASN A 154 -48.84 6.63 1.96
CA ASN A 154 -49.38 5.99 0.76
C ASN A 154 -48.54 4.78 0.37
N SER A 155 -49.21 3.66 0.19
CA SER A 155 -48.66 2.39 -0.27
C SER A 155 -48.66 2.36 -1.79
N LEU A 156 -47.54 2.00 -2.43
CA LEU A 156 -47.44 0.88 -3.40
C LEU A 156 -46.10 0.90 -4.18
N THR A 157 -45.51 -0.30 -4.26
CA THR A 157 -44.46 -0.81 -5.17
C THR A 157 -42.99 -0.46 -4.90
N ALA A 158 -42.28 -1.52 -4.50
CA ALA A 158 -40.84 -1.65 -4.41
C ALA A 158 -40.23 -1.98 -5.79
N ALA A 159 -39.14 -1.30 -6.12
CA ALA A 159 -38.08 -1.83 -6.97
C ALA A 159 -36.79 -1.07 -6.64
N ASP A 160 -35.79 -1.82 -6.18
CA ASP A 160 -34.41 -1.41 -5.95
C ASP A 160 -33.78 -0.78 -7.20
N GLN A 161 -32.97 0.27 -7.02
CA GLN A 161 -31.86 0.65 -7.92
C GLN A 161 -31.01 1.77 -7.29
N ASP A 162 -29.99 1.38 -6.51
CA ASP A 162 -28.73 2.14 -6.42
C ASP A 162 -27.67 1.33 -7.19
N ASP A 163 -27.86 1.24 -8.50
CA ASP A 163 -26.85 0.88 -9.51
C ASP A 163 -25.89 2.06 -9.79
N ASP A 164 -25.96 3.14 -9.00
CA ASP A 164 -25.32 4.43 -9.28
C ASP A 164 -23.78 4.46 -9.03
N LEU A 165 -23.14 3.29 -9.04
CA LEU A 165 -21.68 3.15 -8.94
C LEU A 165 -21.09 2.00 -9.79
N LEU A 166 -21.83 1.51 -10.79
CA LEU A 166 -21.27 0.68 -11.85
C LEU A 166 -20.93 1.56 -13.05
N VAL A 167 -19.68 1.48 -13.51
CA VAL A 167 -19.31 2.04 -14.81
C VAL A 167 -20.04 1.21 -15.87
N ASP A 168 -20.82 1.87 -16.72
CA ASP A 168 -21.60 1.22 -17.77
C ASP A 168 -20.72 0.28 -18.63
N PRO A 169 -21.20 -0.93 -18.95
CA PRO A 169 -20.54 -1.79 -19.92
C PRO A 169 -20.46 -1.06 -21.27
N TYR A 170 -19.24 -0.96 -21.80
CA TYR A 170 -18.94 -0.37 -23.10
C TYR A 170 -19.77 -1.05 -24.20
N ALA A 171 -20.89 -0.44 -24.59
CA ALA A 171 -21.71 -0.87 -25.72
C ALA A 171 -21.01 -0.45 -27.02
N SER A 172 -20.07 -1.28 -27.47
CA SER A 172 -19.66 -1.29 -28.87
C SER A 172 -20.88 -1.69 -29.71
N ASP A 173 -21.32 -0.77 -30.56
CA ASP A 173 -22.18 -0.98 -31.71
C ASP A 173 -23.49 -1.76 -31.47
N THR A 174 -24.54 -1.03 -31.08
CA THR A 174 -25.89 -1.10 -31.71
C THR A 174 -26.85 -0.16 -30.97
N GLU A 175 -27.04 1.07 -31.45
CA GLU A 175 -28.22 1.86 -31.09
C GLU A 175 -29.05 2.16 -32.34
N SER A 176 -30.15 1.41 -32.49
CA SER A 176 -31.36 1.91 -33.12
C SER A 176 -32.30 2.37 -31.99
N THR A 177 -32.16 3.61 -31.53
CA THR A 177 -33.16 4.25 -30.65
C THR A 177 -33.54 5.59 -31.25
N LEU A 178 -34.67 5.56 -31.96
CA LEU A 178 -35.50 6.65 -32.51
C LEU A 178 -35.04 8.08 -32.19
N VAL A 179 -34.17 8.57 -33.05
CA VAL A 179 -33.73 9.96 -33.18
C VAL A 179 -34.87 10.76 -33.82
N GLY A 180 -35.34 11.84 -33.18
CA GLY A 180 -36.20 12.82 -33.87
C GLY A 180 -35.42 13.42 -35.06
N GLU A 181 -36.08 13.87 -36.13
CA GLU A 181 -35.44 14.27 -37.42
C GLU A 181 -34.19 15.18 -37.31
N ASP A 182 -34.10 15.92 -36.21
CA ASP A 182 -33.06 16.88 -35.82
C ASP A 182 -31.91 16.28 -34.99
N GLY A 183 -31.86 14.97 -34.73
CA GLY A 183 -30.69 14.34 -34.11
C GLY A 183 -30.66 14.33 -32.58
N TYR A 184 -31.57 15.06 -31.93
CA TYR A 184 -31.47 15.34 -30.49
C TYR A 184 -32.45 14.55 -29.63
N THR A 185 -31.93 14.04 -28.51
CA THR A 185 -32.73 13.42 -27.44
C THR A 185 -33.57 14.47 -26.71
N ALA A 186 -34.71 14.06 -26.15
CA ALA A 186 -35.65 14.97 -25.48
C ALA A 186 -35.02 15.83 -24.36
N ALA A 187 -34.06 15.27 -23.61
CA ALA A 187 -33.33 15.98 -22.56
C ALA A 187 -32.46 17.13 -23.12
N VAL A 188 -31.84 16.93 -24.29
CA VAL A 188 -30.99 17.93 -24.96
C VAL A 188 -31.84 19.10 -25.47
N ARG A 189 -33.04 18.83 -26.01
CA ARG A 189 -33.99 19.88 -26.42
C ARG A 189 -34.41 20.76 -25.24
N GLN A 190 -34.65 20.16 -24.07
CA GLN A 190 -35.07 20.88 -22.87
C GLN A 190 -33.94 21.78 -22.32
N LEU A 191 -32.69 21.35 -22.46
CA LEU A 191 -31.51 22.14 -22.10
C LEU A 191 -31.32 23.33 -23.06
N LEU A 192 -31.48 23.12 -24.37
CA LEU A 192 -31.35 24.18 -25.38
C LEU A 192 -32.42 25.27 -25.21
N GLN A 193 -33.66 24.91 -24.87
CA GLN A 193 -34.73 25.89 -24.63
C GLN A 193 -34.45 26.80 -23.42
N ARG A 194 -33.70 26.32 -22.44
CA ARG A 194 -33.39 27.06 -21.21
C ARG A 194 -32.23 28.05 -21.37
N GLN A 195 -31.44 27.93 -22.44
CA GLN A 195 -30.28 28.78 -22.72
C GLN A 195 -30.58 29.94 -23.68
N VAL A 196 -31.80 30.03 -24.25
CA VAL A 196 -32.16 31.05 -25.26
C VAL A 196 -32.72 32.35 -24.64
N TRP A 197 -32.82 32.45 -23.30
CA TRP A 197 -33.34 33.64 -22.61
C TRP A 197 -32.37 34.27 -21.58
N LEU A 198 -31.09 34.39 -21.94
CA LEU A 198 -30.12 35.31 -21.33
C LEU A 198 -29.43 36.10 -22.44
#